data_AF-A0A7J4IK02-F1
#
_entry.id   AF-A0A7J4IK02-F1
#
_cell.length_a   1.000
_cell.length_b   1.000
_cell.length_c   1.000
_cell.angle_alpha   90.00
_cell.angle_beta   90.00
_cell.angle_gamma   90.00
#
_symmetry.space_group_name_H-M   'P 1'
#
loop_
_entity.id
_entity.type
_entity.pdbx_description
1 polymer ?
#
loop_
_entity_poly.entity_id
_entity_poly.type
_entity_poly.pdbx_seq_one_letter_code
_entity_poly.pdbx_strand_id
1 'polypeptide(L)' 'MAVKVEIQPMPSCSDCANYTETGKGTGECRMAGPVPADRDKDRCPVRLFVPKRS' A
#
# COMPACT_ATOMS: atom_id res chain seq x y z
N MET A 1 -2.40 -32.73 -4.14
CA MET A 1 -2.92 -31.40 -4.53
C MET A 1 -1.98 -30.37 -3.94
N ALA A 2 -1.12 -29.76 -4.75
CA ALA A 2 -0.21 -28.74 -4.27
C ALA A 2 -1.02 -27.46 -4.00
N VAL A 3 -1.20 -27.12 -2.73
CA VAL A 3 -1.76 -25.82 -2.35
C VAL A 3 -0.72 -24.79 -2.74
N LYS A 4 -0.91 -24.17 -3.90
CA LYS A 4 -0.14 -23.00 -4.32
C LYS A 4 -0.53 -21.88 -3.35
N VAL A 5 0.23 -21.73 -2.27
CA VAL A 5 0.15 -20.56 -1.41
C VAL A 5 0.68 -19.41 -2.25
N GLU A 6 -0.21 -18.80 -3.02
CA GLU A 6 0.06 -17.51 -3.64
C GLU A 6 0.19 -16.55 -2.47
N ILE A 7 1.44 -16.33 -2.03
CA ILE A 7 1.81 -15.26 -1.13
C ILE A 7 1.42 -14.00 -1.88
N GLN A 8 0.17 -13.56 -1.71
CA GLN A 8 -0.24 -12.26 -2.22
C GLN A 8 0.75 -11.28 -1.57
N PRO A 9 1.51 -10.51 -2.36
CA PRO A 9 2.40 -9.50 -1.80
C PRO A 9 1.57 -8.67 -0.82
N MET A 10 2.08 -8.51 0.41
CA MET A 10 1.34 -7.77 1.42
C MET A 10 0.98 -6.39 0.83
N PRO A 11 -0.30 -5.97 0.88
CA PRO A 11 -0.69 -4.72 0.26
C PRO A 11 0.08 -3.57 0.89
N SER A 12 0.68 -2.75 0.04
CA SER A 12 1.55 -1.65 0.43
C SER A 12 0.87 -0.30 0.14
N CYS A 13 1.49 0.80 0.53
CA CYS A 13 0.94 2.13 0.24
C CYS A 13 0.71 2.34 -1.26
N SER A 14 1.55 1.81 -2.15
CA SER A 14 1.32 1.90 -3.60
C SER A 14 0.00 1.27 -4.06
N ASP A 15 -0.48 0.26 -3.33
CA ASP A 15 -1.74 -0.44 -3.59
C ASP A 15 -2.96 0.30 -3.00
N CYS A 16 -2.75 1.39 -2.26
CA CYS A 16 -3.80 2.16 -1.60
C CYS A 16 -4.36 3.27 -2.50
N ALA A 17 -5.68 3.40 -2.61
CA ALA A 17 -6.36 4.46 -3.37
C ALA A 17 -6.07 5.87 -2.82
N ASN A 18 -5.66 5.97 -1.56
CA ASN A 18 -5.29 7.24 -0.92
C ASN A 18 -3.82 7.65 -1.15
N TYR A 19 -3.04 6.82 -1.83
CA TYR A 19 -1.64 7.07 -2.13
C TYR A 19 -1.47 7.63 -3.54
N THR A 20 -0.72 8.72 -3.63
CA THR A 20 -0.29 9.35 -4.87
C THR A 20 1.23 9.28 -4.96
N GLU A 21 1.75 8.69 -6.04
CA GLU A 21 3.20 8.59 -6.24
C GLU A 21 3.79 9.96 -6.56
N THR A 22 4.87 10.33 -5.87
CA THR A 22 5.61 11.59 -6.09
C THR A 22 7.00 11.35 -6.68
N GLY A 23 7.45 10.09 -6.75
CA GLY A 23 8.68 9.66 -7.40
C GLY A 23 9.62 8.86 -6.48
N LYS A 24 10.59 8.14 -7.09
CA LYS A 24 11.66 7.37 -6.41
C LYS A 24 11.16 6.43 -5.29
N GLY A 25 10.02 5.76 -5.48
CA GLY A 25 9.47 4.84 -4.46
C GLY A 25 8.90 5.54 -3.23
N THR A 26 8.66 6.85 -3.33
CA THR A 26 7.99 7.65 -2.31
C THR A 26 6.75 8.31 -2.91
N GLY A 27 5.80 8.61 -2.04
CA GLY A 27 4.56 9.26 -2.42
C GLY A 27 3.94 9.98 -1.25
N GLU A 28 2.76 10.49 -1.49
CA GLU A 28 1.95 11.18 -0.50
C GLU A 28 0.68 10.37 -0.23
N CYS A 29 0.43 10.09 1.04
CA CYS A 29 -0.85 9.61 1.52
C CYS A 29 -1.72 10.82 1.86
N ARG A 30 -2.90 10.90 1.25
CA ARG A 30 -3.85 12.02 1.45
C ARG A 30 -4.18 12.31 2.92
N MET A 31 -4.09 11.33 3.82
CA MET A 31 -4.43 11.47 5.24
C MET A 31 -3.21 11.58 6.16
N ALA A 32 -2.04 11.05 5.75
CA ALA A 32 -0.86 10.94 6.61
C ALA A 32 0.35 11.73 6.11
N GLY A 33 0.26 12.35 4.92
CA GLY A 33 1.35 13.06 4.28
C GLY A 33 2.36 12.10 3.62
N PRO A 34 3.64 12.46 3.55
CA PRO A 34 4.65 11.68 2.82
C PRO A 34 4.84 10.26 3.40
N VAL A 35 4.75 9.25 2.53
CA VAL A 35 4.95 7.84 2.90
C VAL A 35 5.73 7.07 1.81
N PRO A 36 6.50 6.03 2.19
CA PRO A 36 7.11 5.11 1.22
C PRO A 36 6.05 4.30 0.47
N ALA A 37 6.28 4.01 -0.81
CA ALA A 37 5.39 3.17 -1.62
C ALA A 37 5.25 1.76 -1.04
N ASP A 38 6.35 1.19 -0.56
CA ASP A 38 6.50 -0.17 -0.04
C ASP A 38 6.04 -0.32 1.43
N ARG A 39 5.59 0.75 2.06
CA ARG A 39 5.12 0.69 3.45
C ARG A 39 3.86 -0.18 3.52
N ASP A 40 4.00 -1.28 4.25
CA ASP A 40 2.95 -2.27 4.50
C ASP A 40 1.66 -1.66 5.07
N LYS A 41 0.49 -2.14 4.62
CA LYS A 41 -0.83 -1.72 5.11
C LYS A 41 -0.99 -1.89 6.62
N ASP A 42 -0.36 -2.89 7.24
CA ASP A 42 -0.47 -3.16 8.67
C ASP A 42 0.26 -2.09 9.48
N ARG A 43 1.14 -1.33 8.82
CA ARG A 43 1.82 -0.14 9.35
C ARG A 43 1.13 1.17 8.95
N CYS A 44 -0.08 1.11 8.39
CA CYS A 44 -0.84 2.30 8.02
C CYS A 44 -1.22 3.11 9.28
N PRO A 45 -0.73 4.35 9.44
CA PRO A 45 -0.94 5.13 10.66
C PRO A 45 -2.42 5.48 10.88
N VAL A 46 -3.18 5.58 9.80
CA VAL A 46 -4.62 5.93 9.83
C VAL A 46 -5.52 4.70 9.82
N ARG A 47 -4.98 3.48 9.64
CA ARG A 47 -5.74 2.21 9.58
C ARG A 47 -6.92 2.21 8.60
N LEU A 48 -6.85 3.07 7.58
CA LEU A 48 -7.86 3.25 6.54
C LEU A 48 -7.29 2.86 5.16
N PHE A 49 -6.63 1.70 5.10
CA PHE A 49 -6.15 1.18 3.83
C PHE A 49 -7.35 0.88 2.93
N VAL A 50 -7.39 1.54 1.78
CA VAL A 50 -8.42 1.31 0.75
C VAL A 50 -7.69 0.78 -0.48
N PRO A 51 -7.86 -0.49 -0.86
CA PRO A 51 -7.20 -1.02 -2.05
C PRO A 51 -7.65 -0.25 -3.29
N LYS A 52 -6.72 0.07 -4.19
CA LYS A 52 -7.05 0.49 -5.55
C LYS A 52 -7.83 -0.65 -6.19
N ARG A 53 -9.02 -0.37 -6.75
CA ARG A 53 -9.68 -1.37 -7.60
C ARG A 53 -8.75 -1.61 -8.80
N SER A 54 -8.36 -2.87 -9.01
CA SER A 54 -7.68 -3.34 -10.23
C SER A 54 -8.49 -3.04 -11.47
#